data_AF-A0A354B811-F1
#
_entry.id   AF-A0A354B811-F1
#
_cell.length_a   1.000
_cell.length_b   1.000
_cell.length_c   1.000
_cell.angle_alpha   90.00
_cell.angle_beta   90.00
_cell.angle_gamma   90.00
#
_symmetry.space_group_name_H-M   'P 1'
#
loop_
_entity.id
_entity.type
_entity.pdbx_description
1 polymer ?
#
loop_
_entity_poly.entity_id
_entity_poly.type
_entity_poly.pdbx_seq_one_letter_code
_entity_poly.pdbx_strand_id
1 'polypeptide(L)' 'MADENPKITRDDLEAGFRELSNEVQGQVDEAKSKLLPAAVGGGLLLLFVAYVIGKRVGATKSTIVEIRRI' A
#
# COMPACT_ATOMS: atom_id res chain seq x y z
N MET A 1 46.11 -16.60 -25.78
CA MET A 1 44.77 -16.04 -25.57
C MET A 1 44.72 -15.69 -24.09
N ALA A 2 44.75 -14.39 -23.79
CA ALA A 2 44.78 -13.91 -22.40
C ALA A 2 43.47 -14.33 -21.73
N ASP A 3 43.51 -14.77 -20.48
CA ASP A 3 42.31 -14.99 -19.67
C ASP A 3 41.54 -13.67 -19.56
N GLU A 4 40.44 -13.56 -20.30
CA GLU A 4 39.63 -12.34 -20.47
C GLU A 4 38.69 -12.10 -19.29
N ASN A 5 38.84 -12.84 -18.19
CA ASN A 5 37.98 -12.73 -17.01
C ASN A 5 38.80 -12.30 -15.78
N PRO A 6 38.98 -10.99 -15.54
CA PRO A 6 39.64 -10.51 -14.33
C PRO A 6 38.93 -11.06 -13.09
N LYS A 7 39.71 -11.55 -12.11
CA LYS A 7 39.16 -12.08 -10.86
C LYS A 7 38.38 -10.98 -10.14
N ILE A 8 37.11 -11.22 -9.88
CA ILE A 8 36.24 -10.34 -9.08
C ILE A 8 36.90 -10.10 -7.72
N THR A 9 37.12 -8.82 -7.41
CA THR A 9 37.65 -8.37 -6.13
C THR A 9 36.51 -8.03 -5.16
N ARG A 10 36.84 -7.79 -3.89
CA ARG A 10 35.85 -7.36 -2.89
C ARG A 10 35.22 -6.01 -3.24
N ASP A 11 36.02 -5.12 -3.83
CA ASP A 11 35.58 -3.78 -4.21
C ASP A 11 34.55 -3.84 -5.34
N ASP A 12 34.70 -4.79 -6.28
CA ASP A 12 33.72 -5.03 -7.36
C ASP A 12 32.38 -5.52 -6.80
N LEU A 13 32.40 -6.36 -5.77
CA LEU A 13 31.18 -6.83 -5.08
C LEU A 13 30.51 -5.70 -4.31
N GLU A 14 31.27 -4.86 -3.62
CA GLU A 14 30.73 -3.71 -2.90
C GLU A 14 30.11 -2.70 -3.87
N ALA A 15 30.80 -2.41 -4.99
CA ALA A 15 30.30 -1.52 -6.02
C ALA A 15 28.97 -2.03 -6.61
N GLY A 16 28.91 -3.30 -7.02
CA GLY A 16 27.68 -3.90 -7.56
C GLY A 16 26.55 -3.98 -6.54
N PHE A 17 26.85 -4.29 -5.28
CA PHE A 17 25.84 -4.34 -4.22
C PHE A 17 25.30 -2.95 -3.89
N ARG A 18 26.15 -1.93 -3.91
CA ARG A 18 25.78 -0.53 -3.66
C ARG A 18 24.95 0.04 -4.81
N GLU A 19 25.29 -0.28 -6.05
CA GLU A 19 24.49 0.05 -7.24
C GLU A 19 23.09 -0.56 -7.16
N LEU A 20 23.01 -1.87 -6.91
CA LEU A 20 21.73 -2.57 -6.78
C LEU A 20 20.90 -2.04 -5.61
N SER A 21 21.53 -1.77 -4.47
CA SER A 21 20.86 -1.21 -3.30
C SER A 21 20.30 0.18 -3.57
N ASN A 22 21.06 1.04 -4.25
CA ASN A 22 20.62 2.38 -4.61
C ASN A 22 19.43 2.36 -5.57
N GLU A 23 19.44 1.46 -6.55
CA GLU A 23 18.32 1.31 -7.49
C GLU A 23 17.05 0.77 -6.81
N VAL A 24 17.20 -0.22 -5.93
CA VAL A 24 16.08 -0.73 -5.12
C VAL A 24 15.53 0.36 -4.20
N GLN A 25 16.42 1.14 -3.55
CA GLN A 25 16.02 2.24 -2.68
C GLN A 25 15.24 3.32 -3.45
N GLY A 26 15.70 3.68 -4.66
CA GLY A 26 15.02 4.62 -5.54
C GLY A 26 13.62 4.16 -5.95
N GLN A 27 13.48 2.89 -6.32
CA GLN A 27 12.16 2.30 -6.64
C GLN A 27 11.22 2.28 -5.44
N VAL A 28 11.74 1.98 -4.25
CA VAL A 28 10.96 1.97 -3.01
C VAL A 28 10.50 3.37 -2.64
N ASP A 29 11.35 4.38 -2.78
CA ASP A 29 10.97 5.76 -2.45
C ASP A 29 9.92 6.31 -3.42
N GLU A 30 10.04 6.01 -4.73
CA GLU A 30 9.00 6.34 -5.70
C GLU A 30 7.69 5.60 -5.41
N ALA A 31 7.77 4.31 -5.07
CA ALA A 31 6.61 3.51 -4.72
C ALA A 31 5.93 4.00 -3.44
N LYS A 32 6.68 4.37 -2.39
CA LYS A 32 6.13 4.92 -1.14
C LYS A 32 5.33 6.19 -1.37
N SER A 33 5.85 7.11 -2.19
CA SER A 33 5.16 8.36 -2.53
C SER A 33 3.82 8.13 -3.24
N LYS A 34 3.70 7.05 -4.02
CA LYS A 34 2.45 6.68 -4.72
C LYS A 34 1.53 5.77 -3.90
N LEU A 35 2.10 4.87 -3.10
CA LEU A 35 1.37 3.90 -2.28
C LEU A 35 0.63 4.55 -1.12
N LEU A 36 1.24 5.53 -0.44
CA LEU A 36 0.61 6.19 0.70
C LEU A 36 -0.74 6.86 0.34
N PRO A 37 -0.84 7.74 -0.67
CA PRO A 37 -2.12 8.31 -1.06
C PRO A 37 -3.10 7.28 -1.61
N ALA A 38 -2.62 6.25 -2.33
CA ALA A 38 -3.47 5.17 -2.82
C ALA A 38 -4.09 4.35 -1.68
N ALA A 39 -3.31 4.03 -0.64
CA ALA A 39 -3.78 3.30 0.53
C ALA A 39 -4.81 4.12 1.32
N VAL A 40 -4.53 5.41 1.55
CA VAL A 40 -5.46 6.32 2.23
C VAL A 40 -6.75 6.48 1.43
N GLY A 41 -6.66 6.75 0.14
CA GLY A 41 -7.82 6.90 -0.74
C GLY A 41 -8.65 5.63 -0.82
N GLY A 42 -8.00 4.47 -1.01
CA GLY A 42 -8.66 3.17 -1.03
C GLY A 42 -9.35 2.83 0.30
N GLY A 43 -8.70 3.13 1.42
CA GLY A 43 -9.27 2.93 2.76
C GLY A 43 -10.52 3.78 3.00
N LEU A 44 -10.47 5.07 2.66
CA LEU A 44 -11.65 5.95 2.77
C LEU A 44 -12.79 5.49 1.86
N LEU A 45 -12.48 5.04 0.65
CA LEU A 45 -13.48 4.55 -0.30
C LEU A 45 -14.15 3.26 0.21
N LEU A 46 -13.39 2.33 0.80
CA LEU A 46 -13.93 1.14 1.46
C LEU A 46 -14.85 1.51 2.64
N LEU A 47 -14.42 2.43 3.50
CA LEU A 47 -15.23 2.91 4.61
C LEU A 47 -16.53 3.57 4.12
N PHE A 48 -16.46 4.36 3.06
CA PHE A 48 -17.62 4.99 2.45
C PHE A 48 -18.61 3.96 1.92
N VAL A 49 -18.14 2.95 1.19
CA VAL A 49 -18.99 1.86 0.68
C VAL A 49 -19.64 1.09 1.84
N ALA A 50 -18.86 0.72 2.87
CA ALA A 50 -19.36 0.04 4.05
C ALA A 50 -20.44 0.87 4.78
N TYR A 51 -20.22 2.18 4.94
CA TYR A 51 -21.18 3.09 5.55
C TYR A 51 -22.49 3.18 4.74
N VAL A 52 -22.41 3.32 3.41
CA VAL A 52 -23.61 3.42 2.56
C VAL A 52 -24.45 2.14 2.63
N ILE A 53 -23.80 0.97 2.61
CA ILE A 53 -24.47 -0.33 2.77
C ILE A 53 -25.14 -0.40 4.14
N GLY A 54 -24.40 -0.09 5.22
CA GLY A 54 -24.93 -0.10 6.59
C GLY A 54 -26.11 0.86 6.76
N LYS A 55 -26.02 2.08 6.24
CA LYS A 55 -27.08 3.10 6.27
C LYS A 55 -28.34 2.60 5.58
N ARG A 56 -28.22 2.01 4.38
CA ARG A 56 -29.38 1.51 3.62
C ARG A 56 -30.09 0.37 4.35
N VAL A 57 -29.31 -0.58 4.89
CA VAL A 57 -29.86 -1.73 5.62
C VAL A 57 -30.49 -1.29 6.94
N GLY A 58 -29.81 -0.44 7.71
CA GLY A 58 -30.30 0.07 8.99
C GLY A 58 -31.58 0.90 8.85
N ALA A 59 -31.68 1.73 7.81
CA ALA A 59 -32.89 2.50 7.53
C ALA A 59 -34.10 1.61 7.21
N THR A 60 -33.89 0.48 6.54
CA THR A 60 -34.98 -0.46 6.17
C THR A 60 -35.44 -1.30 7.37
N LYS A 61 -34.57 -1.51 8.37
CA LYS A 61 -34.86 -2.31 9.58
C LYS A 61 -35.19 -1.45 10.80
N SER A 62 -35.62 -0.20 10.61
CA SER A 62 -35.99 0.67 11.72
C SER A 62 -37.15 0.06 12.52
N THR A 63 -36.91 -0.25 13.80
CA THR A 63 -37.94 -0.72 14.73
C THR A 63 -38.90 0.42 15.01
N ILE A 64 -40.15 0.30 14.55
CA ILE A 64 -41.23 1.20 14.94
C ILE A 64 -41.52 0.96 16.42
N VAL A 65 -41.20 1.94 17.26
CA VAL A 65 -41.58 1.95 18.67
C VAL A 65 -42.88 2.73 18.81
N GLU A 66 -43.99 2.01 18.97
CA GLU A 66 -45.24 2.63 19.40
C GLU A 66 -45.10 3.05 20.87
N ILE A 67 -44.95 4.35 21.10
CA ILE A 67 -44.91 4.90 22.46
C ILE A 67 -46.33 4.83 23.02
N ARG A 68 -46.60 3.78 23.81
CA ARG A 68 -47.83 3.69 24.59
C ARG A 68 -47.69 4.61 25.80
N ARG A 69 -48.38 5.77 25.79
CA ARG A 69 -48.57 6.55 27.02
C ARG A 69 -49.48 5.77 27.95
N ILE A 70 -48.95 5.45 29.12
CA ILE A 70 -49.73 5.10 30.31
C ILE A 70 -50.28 6.37 30.96
#